data_AF-A0A6L9IPI5-F1
#
_entry.id   AF-A0A6L9IPI5-F1
#
_cell.length_a   1.000
_cell.length_b   1.000
_cell.length_c   1.000
_cell.angle_alpha   90.00
_cell.angle_beta   90.00
_cell.angle_gamma   90.00
#
_symmetry.space_group_name_H-M   'P 1'
#
loop_
_entity.id
_entity.type
_entity.pdbx_description
1 polymer ?
#
loop_
_entity_poly.entity_id
_entity_poly.type
_entity_poly.pdbx_seq_one_letter_code
_entity_poly.pdbx_strand_id
1 'polypeptide(L)'
;MNRYWWITRRMGGVALIILLAGLIIGALTGSTYTSVIVQAIPFVGALVALILMFALSIVLTAMRFNGQIPARTHRPIELTLIAGILIGVVLLFQPFHVIGYTYGFPLLLLSTLGFILWSHVIPKSAQRTTGTFSRGQHLIGAAAGVVVALVMFGFFFTTGQPSEPYGMRQRAWDFTDPAEQAEIAAEAQAEFVSVSVPFFVFMSLFPGTLVYFVVREAAAGSAQTPDQPQPNLPSSAATRMRDAA
;
A
#
# COMPACT_ATOMS: atom_id res chain seq x y z
N MET A 1 7.96 16.38 23.45
CA MET A 1 8.07 15.62 22.18
C MET A 1 9.51 15.38 21.67
N ASN A 2 10.56 16.06 22.17
CA ASN A 2 11.92 15.92 21.61
C ASN A 2 12.68 14.62 21.94
N ARG A 3 12.32 13.89 23.00
CA ARG A 3 13.13 12.75 23.49
C ARG A 3 13.06 11.50 22.59
N TYR A 4 11.94 11.28 21.92
CA TYR A 4 11.73 10.11 21.04
C TYR A 4 12.26 10.30 19.61
N TRP A 5 12.43 11.55 19.17
CA TRP A 5 12.94 11.87 17.84
C TRP A 5 14.41 11.46 17.65
N TRP A 6 15.21 11.57 18.72
CA TRP A 6 16.60 11.15 18.69
C TRP A 6 16.76 9.62 18.59
N ILE A 7 15.90 8.85 19.26
CA ILE A 7 15.92 7.38 19.24
C ILE A 7 15.52 6.86 17.86
N THR A 8 14.43 7.39 17.29
CA THR A 8 13.93 6.99 15.96
C THR A 8 14.94 7.28 14.86
N ARG A 9 15.63 8.42 14.91
CA ARG A 9 16.70 8.75 13.96
C ARG A 9 17.90 7.81 14.07
N ARG A 10 18.29 7.40 15.29
CA ARG A 10 19.40 6.46 15.49
C ARG A 10 19.04 5.04 15.03
N MET A 11 17.86 4.54 15.37
CA MET A 11 17.42 3.21 14.94
C MET A 11 17.25 3.12 13.42
N GLY A 12 16.69 4.16 12.79
CA GLY A 12 16.56 4.21 11.34
C GLY A 12 17.89 4.29 10.60
N GLY A 13 18.85 5.06 11.13
CA GLY A 13 20.21 5.09 10.60
C GLY A 13 20.90 3.73 10.67
N VAL A 14 20.78 3.03 11.80
CA VAL A 14 21.36 1.68 11.98
C VAL A 14 20.73 0.66 11.03
N ALA A 15 19.40 0.65 10.90
CA ALA A 15 18.71 -0.26 9.98
C ALA A 15 19.12 -0.03 8.51
N LEU A 16 19.23 1.25 8.09
CA LEU A 16 19.68 1.60 6.74
C LEU A 16 21.13 1.16 6.49
N ILE A 17 22.03 1.39 7.45
CA ILE A 17 23.43 0.98 7.35
C ILE A 17 23.55 -0.54 7.25
N ILE A 18 22.81 -1.30 8.06
CA ILE A 18 22.79 -2.77 8.00
C ILE A 18 22.26 -3.26 6.66
N LEU A 19 21.19 -2.65 6.14
CA LEU A 19 20.62 -3.00 4.84
C LEU A 19 21.62 -2.76 3.70
N LEU A 20 22.24 -1.58 3.66
CA LEU A 20 23.25 -1.23 2.67
C LEU A 20 24.48 -2.15 2.77
N ALA A 21 24.95 -2.42 3.98
CA ALA A 21 26.07 -3.33 4.21
C ALA A 21 25.74 -4.76 3.72
N GLY A 22 24.56 -5.29 4.02
CA GLY A 22 24.13 -6.61 3.54
C GLY A 22 24.05 -6.68 2.01
N LEU A 23 23.54 -5.63 1.37
CA LEU A 23 23.42 -5.55 -0.09
C LEU A 23 24.79 -5.45 -0.78
N ILE A 24 25.69 -4.63 -0.23
CA ILE A 24 27.07 -4.47 -0.73
C ILE A 24 27.86 -5.77 -0.54
N ILE A 25 27.79 -6.41 0.64
CA ILE A 25 28.48 -7.67 0.91
C ILE A 25 27.95 -8.78 0.00
N GLY A 26 26.63 -8.86 -0.19
CA GLY A 26 26.00 -9.80 -1.12
C GLY A 26 26.50 -9.61 -2.57
N ALA A 27 26.59 -8.37 -3.03
CA ALA A 27 27.12 -8.06 -4.36
C ALA A 27 28.61 -8.42 -4.52
N LEU A 28 29.41 -8.28 -3.46
CA LEU A 28 30.85 -8.57 -3.48
C LEU A 28 31.21 -10.05 -3.35
N THR A 29 30.31 -10.88 -2.82
CA THR A 29 30.56 -12.30 -2.50
C THR A 29 30.16 -13.27 -3.61
N GLY A 30 29.66 -12.76 -4.74
CA GLY A 30 28.96 -13.50 -5.80
C GLY A 30 29.72 -14.58 -6.58
N SER A 31 30.96 -14.96 -6.22
CA SER A 31 31.74 -15.91 -7.05
C SER A 31 32.54 -16.99 -6.31
N THR A 32 32.59 -17.04 -4.98
CA THR A 32 33.67 -17.82 -4.31
C THR A 32 33.20 -18.86 -3.28
N TYR A 33 31.95 -18.88 -2.84
CA TYR A 33 31.52 -19.77 -1.74
C TYR A 33 30.32 -20.64 -2.09
N THR A 34 30.56 -21.93 -2.36
CA THR A 34 29.55 -22.97 -2.63
C THR A 34 28.87 -23.51 -1.37
N SER A 35 29.20 -23.00 -0.18
CA SER A 35 28.58 -23.48 1.05
C SER A 35 27.25 -22.75 1.33
N VAL A 36 26.19 -23.55 1.52
CA VAL A 36 24.82 -23.06 1.82
C VAL A 36 24.81 -22.11 3.03
N ILE A 37 25.71 -22.33 4.00
CA ILE A 37 25.82 -21.51 5.22
C ILE A 37 26.27 -20.07 4.89
N VAL A 38 27.25 -19.90 3.99
CA VAL A 38 27.75 -18.56 3.64
C VAL A 38 26.71 -17.78 2.83
N GLN A 39 25.92 -18.46 2.00
CA GLN A 39 24.81 -17.85 1.25
C GLN A 39 23.62 -17.46 2.14
N ALA A 40 23.40 -18.15 3.27
CA ALA A 40 22.32 -17.84 4.19
C ALA A 40 22.53 -16.52 4.96
N ILE A 41 23.78 -16.13 5.24
CA ILE A 41 24.11 -14.91 6.00
C ILE A 41 23.53 -13.64 5.34
N PRO A 42 23.78 -13.33 4.05
CA PRO A 42 23.22 -12.14 3.43
C PRO A 42 21.69 -12.19 3.33
N PHE A 43 21.11 -13.38 3.14
CA PHE A 43 19.65 -13.56 3.14
C PHE A 43 19.02 -13.21 4.49
N VAL A 44 19.53 -13.79 5.58
CA VAL A 44 19.03 -13.51 6.94
C VAL A 44 19.29 -12.05 7.31
N GLY A 45 20.45 -11.49 6.95
CA GLY A 45 20.76 -10.08 7.15
C GLY A 45 19.78 -9.14 6.45
N ALA A 46 19.46 -9.41 5.18
CA ALA A 46 18.47 -8.64 4.42
C ALA A 46 17.06 -8.76 5.03
N LEU A 47 16.67 -9.95 5.48
CA LEU A 47 15.39 -10.18 6.15
C LEU A 47 15.27 -9.38 7.46
N VAL A 48 16.30 -9.44 8.32
CA VAL A 48 16.34 -8.67 9.57
C VAL A 48 16.28 -7.17 9.28
N ALA A 49 17.04 -6.71 8.29
CA ALA A 49 17.02 -5.31 7.87
C ALA A 49 15.65 -4.86 7.38
N LEU A 50 14.97 -5.67 6.57
CA LEU A 50 13.60 -5.43 6.10
C LEU A 50 12.61 -5.33 7.28
N ILE A 51 12.69 -6.25 8.25
CA ILE A 51 11.83 -6.25 9.44
C ILE A 51 12.05 -4.98 10.27
N LEU A 52 13.31 -4.60 10.52
CA LEU A 52 13.65 -3.38 11.25
C LEU A 52 13.19 -2.12 10.51
N MET A 53 13.33 -2.09 9.18
CA MET A 53 12.85 -1.00 8.34
C MET A 53 11.32 -0.87 8.41
N PHE A 54 10.60 -1.99 8.40
CA PHE A 54 9.14 -1.99 8.54
C PHE A 54 8.69 -1.58 9.94
N ALA A 55 9.35 -2.05 11.00
CA ALA A 55 9.06 -1.60 12.37
C ALA A 55 9.28 -0.09 12.52
N LEU A 56 10.35 0.45 11.91
CA LEU A 56 10.59 1.90 11.87
C LEU A 56 9.48 2.64 11.12
N SER A 57 9.02 2.12 9.98
CA SER A 57 7.95 2.77 9.20
C SER A 57 6.64 2.84 10.00
N ILE A 58 6.33 1.81 10.80
CA ILE A 58 5.20 1.81 11.74
C ILE A 58 5.35 2.95 12.75
N VAL A 59 6.49 3.06 13.42
CA VAL A 59 6.73 4.09 14.43
C VAL A 59 6.65 5.49 13.81
N LEU A 60 7.26 5.70 12.64
CA LEU A 60 7.21 6.99 11.94
C LEU A 60 5.78 7.37 11.54
N THR A 61 5.01 6.42 11.04
CA THR A 61 3.61 6.62 10.65
C THR A 61 2.76 6.96 11.88
N ALA A 62 2.89 6.20 12.97
CA ALA A 62 2.18 6.47 14.22
C ALA A 62 2.55 7.86 14.77
N MET A 63 3.85 8.20 14.83
CA MET A 63 4.29 9.53 15.27
C MET A 63 3.75 10.65 14.38
N ARG A 64 3.67 10.42 13.07
CA ARG A 64 3.24 11.43 12.11
C ARG A 64 1.74 11.65 12.10
N PHE A 65 0.94 10.59 12.28
CA PHE A 65 -0.50 10.61 12.01
C PHE A 65 -1.39 10.38 13.23
N ASN A 66 -0.86 9.94 14.38
CA ASN A 66 -1.67 9.74 15.59
C ASN A 66 -2.41 11.00 16.00
N GLY A 67 -3.73 10.86 16.18
CA GLY A 67 -4.64 11.95 16.56
C GLY A 67 -4.90 12.99 15.47
N GLN A 68 -4.25 12.88 14.30
CA GLN A 68 -4.42 13.82 13.19
C GLN A 68 -5.51 13.36 12.20
N ILE A 69 -5.66 12.05 12.00
CA ILE A 69 -6.60 11.50 11.01
C ILE A 69 -8.01 11.36 11.59
N PRO A 70 -9.05 11.94 10.98
CA PRO A 70 -10.43 11.74 11.39
C PRO A 70 -10.90 10.29 11.25
N ALA A 71 -11.73 9.80 12.19
CA ALA A 71 -12.28 8.44 12.18
C ALA A 71 -13.02 8.08 10.87
N ARG A 72 -13.65 9.07 10.22
CA ARG A 72 -14.36 8.91 8.94
C ARG A 72 -13.46 8.56 7.75
N THR A 73 -12.17 8.84 7.83
CA THR A 73 -11.17 8.51 6.80
C THR A 73 -10.35 7.30 7.22
N HIS A 74 -10.09 7.15 8.52
CA HIS A 74 -9.46 5.95 9.06
C HIS A 74 -10.21 4.66 8.71
N ARG A 75 -11.52 4.62 8.99
CA ARG A 75 -12.33 3.40 8.85
C ARG A 75 -12.47 2.91 7.41
N PRO A 76 -12.74 3.74 6.39
CA PRO A 76 -12.79 3.26 5.00
C PRO A 76 -11.44 2.74 4.49
N ILE A 77 -10.32 3.36 4.90
CA ILE A 77 -8.98 2.88 4.53
C ILE A 77 -8.73 1.51 5.15
N GLU A 78 -9.04 1.34 6.44
CA GLU A 78 -8.95 0.07 7.14
C GLU A 78 -9.80 -1.02 6.47
N LEU A 79 -11.06 -0.70 6.13
CA LEU A 79 -11.94 -1.62 5.41
C LEU A 79 -11.42 -1.97 4.01
N THR A 80 -10.81 -1.00 3.31
CA THR A 80 -10.19 -1.25 2.00
C THR A 80 -9.04 -2.25 2.15
N LEU A 81 -8.17 -2.07 3.14
CA LEU A 81 -7.07 -2.99 3.45
C LEU A 81 -7.59 -4.39 3.82
N ILE A 82 -8.63 -4.49 4.66
CA ILE A 82 -9.28 -5.76 5.00
C ILE A 82 -9.85 -6.44 3.74
N ALA A 83 -10.55 -5.69 2.89
CA ALA A 83 -11.07 -6.22 1.62
C ALA A 83 -9.93 -6.74 0.73
N GLY A 84 -8.81 -6.01 0.62
CA GLY A 84 -7.62 -6.44 -0.11
C GLY A 84 -7.03 -7.73 0.44
N ILE A 85 -6.97 -7.91 1.76
CA ILE A 85 -6.57 -9.17 2.41
C ILE A 85 -7.51 -10.30 2.00
N LEU A 86 -8.83 -10.12 2.13
CA LEU A 86 -9.82 -11.14 1.79
C LEU A 86 -9.74 -11.54 0.31
N ILE A 87 -9.66 -10.55 -0.58
CA ILE A 87 -9.51 -10.79 -2.03
C ILE A 87 -8.20 -11.52 -2.31
N GLY A 88 -7.09 -11.09 -1.71
CA GLY A 88 -5.78 -11.74 -1.86
C GLY A 88 -5.78 -13.20 -1.42
N VAL A 89 -6.44 -13.51 -0.29
CA VAL A 89 -6.66 -14.89 0.17
C VAL A 89 -7.48 -15.67 -0.87
N VAL A 90 -8.63 -15.14 -1.31
CA VAL A 90 -9.49 -15.83 -2.30
C VAL A 90 -8.73 -16.12 -3.59
N LEU A 91 -7.91 -15.20 -4.07
CA LEU A 91 -7.07 -15.36 -5.27
C LEU A 91 -5.98 -16.42 -5.08
N LEU A 92 -5.34 -16.47 -3.91
CA LEU A 92 -4.28 -17.44 -3.60
C LEU A 92 -4.83 -18.87 -3.52
N PHE A 93 -6.08 -19.03 -3.06
CA PHE A 93 -6.75 -20.32 -2.95
C PHE A 93 -7.53 -20.73 -4.22
N GLN A 94 -7.30 -20.10 -5.38
CA GLN A 94 -7.82 -20.59 -6.66
C GLN A 94 -6.85 -21.62 -7.28
N PRO A 95 -7.12 -22.94 -7.24
CA PRO A 95 -6.18 -23.96 -7.72
C PRO A 95 -5.99 -23.97 -9.24
N PHE A 96 -6.88 -23.31 -10.00
CA PHE A 96 -6.93 -23.38 -11.46
C PHE A 96 -6.42 -22.13 -12.17
N HIS A 97 -6.09 -21.04 -11.45
CA HIS A 97 -5.72 -19.76 -12.06
C HIS A 97 -4.35 -19.28 -11.59
N VAL A 98 -3.31 -19.53 -12.40
CA VAL A 98 -1.92 -19.09 -12.12
C VAL A 98 -1.85 -17.58 -11.91
N ILE A 99 -2.63 -16.80 -12.68
CA ILE A 99 -2.73 -15.34 -12.55
C ILE A 99 -3.21 -14.95 -11.13
N GLY A 100 -4.22 -15.66 -10.60
CA GLY A 100 -4.72 -15.44 -9.25
C GLY A 100 -3.62 -15.64 -8.20
N TYR A 101 -2.80 -16.67 -8.36
CA TYR A 101 -1.66 -16.91 -7.47
C TYR A 101 -0.57 -15.82 -7.60
N THR A 102 -0.16 -15.51 -8.84
CA THR A 102 0.91 -14.54 -9.14
C THR A 102 0.64 -13.16 -8.55
N TYR A 103 -0.61 -12.70 -8.60
CA TYR A 103 -0.98 -11.37 -8.11
C TYR A 103 -1.69 -11.37 -6.76
N GLY A 104 -2.34 -12.47 -6.39
CA GLY A 104 -2.99 -12.64 -5.10
C GLY A 104 -2.00 -12.58 -3.95
N PHE A 105 -0.80 -13.17 -4.11
CA PHE A 105 0.25 -13.09 -3.09
C PHE A 105 0.74 -11.65 -2.86
N PRO A 106 1.18 -10.87 -3.87
CA PRO A 106 1.52 -9.45 -3.68
C PRO A 106 0.37 -8.62 -3.11
N LEU A 107 -0.87 -8.81 -3.58
CA LEU A 107 -2.04 -8.11 -3.05
C LEU A 107 -2.21 -8.38 -1.55
N LEU A 108 -2.18 -9.66 -1.17
CA LEU A 108 -2.32 -10.11 0.21
C LEU A 108 -1.20 -9.54 1.09
N LEU A 109 0.05 -9.66 0.62
CA LEU A 109 1.23 -9.17 1.33
C LEU A 109 1.14 -7.66 1.57
N LEU A 110 0.91 -6.88 0.51
CA LEU A 110 0.82 -5.42 0.61
C LEU A 110 -0.37 -4.98 1.44
N SER A 111 -1.52 -5.63 1.31
CA SER A 111 -2.70 -5.31 2.12
C SER A 111 -2.49 -5.64 3.60
N THR A 112 -1.80 -6.74 3.91
CA THR A 112 -1.46 -7.14 5.27
C THR A 112 -0.46 -6.18 5.90
N LEU A 113 0.62 -5.84 5.19
CA LEU A 113 1.60 -4.86 5.65
C LEU A 113 0.95 -3.48 5.83
N GLY A 114 0.11 -3.07 4.88
CA GLY A 114 -0.67 -1.85 4.97
C GLY A 114 -1.62 -1.85 6.16
N PHE A 115 -2.30 -2.97 6.45
CA PHE A 115 -3.18 -3.12 7.60
C PHE A 115 -2.43 -3.05 8.93
N ILE A 116 -1.30 -3.75 9.04
CA ILE A 116 -0.44 -3.66 10.24
C ILE A 116 0.04 -2.22 10.43
N LEU A 117 0.49 -1.56 9.37
CA LEU A 117 0.92 -0.17 9.42
C LEU A 117 -0.21 0.78 9.84
N TRP A 118 -1.38 0.62 9.23
CA TRP A 118 -2.53 1.49 9.45
C TRP A 118 -3.19 1.29 10.82
N SER A 119 -3.24 0.07 11.33
CA SER A 119 -3.83 -0.24 12.65
C SER A 119 -3.08 0.40 13.83
N HIS A 120 -1.84 0.83 13.63
CA HIS A 120 -1.07 1.59 14.63
C HIS A 120 -1.39 3.10 14.63
N VAL A 121 -2.16 3.59 13.66
CA VAL A 121 -2.58 4.99 13.59
C VAL A 121 -3.83 5.18 14.43
N ILE A 122 -3.71 5.90 15.55
CA ILE A 122 -4.85 6.16 16.42
C ILE A 122 -5.68 7.31 15.81
N PRO A 123 -6.97 7.08 15.46
CA PRO A 123 -7.80 8.13 14.88
C PRO A 123 -8.12 9.22 15.90
N LYS A 124 -8.40 10.42 15.39
CA LYS A 124 -8.90 11.53 16.18
C LYS A 124 -10.27 11.17 16.78
N SER A 125 -10.42 11.36 18.09
CA SER A 125 -11.64 11.05 18.85
C SER A 125 -12.91 11.59 18.17
N ALA A 126 -13.97 10.76 18.18
CA ALA A 126 -15.27 11.01 17.57
C ALA A 126 -16.02 12.23 18.17
N GLN A 127 -15.56 12.79 19.28
CA GLN A 127 -16.21 13.91 19.95
C GLN A 127 -16.12 15.24 19.20
N ARG A 128 -15.27 15.37 18.16
CA ARG A 128 -15.29 16.57 17.30
C ARG A 128 -16.19 16.34 16.10
N THR A 129 -17.30 17.08 16.04
CA THR A 129 -18.16 17.18 14.86
C THR A 129 -17.33 17.60 13.65
N THR A 130 -17.05 16.68 12.73
CA THR A 130 -16.38 17.00 11.47
C THR A 130 -17.44 17.45 10.46
N GLY A 131 -17.27 18.62 9.85
CA GLY A 131 -18.20 19.14 8.84
C GLY A 131 -18.31 18.21 7.64
N THR A 132 -19.45 18.20 6.94
CA THR A 132 -19.66 17.39 5.73
C THR A 132 -18.70 17.80 4.62
N PHE A 133 -18.28 16.84 3.80
CA PHE A 133 -17.43 17.14 2.64
C PHE A 133 -18.22 17.91 1.56
N SER A 134 -17.54 18.86 0.91
CA SER A 134 -18.08 19.53 -0.26
C SER A 134 -17.93 18.65 -1.52
N ARG A 135 -18.77 18.90 -2.54
CA ARG A 135 -18.64 18.21 -3.84
C ARG A 135 -17.25 18.39 -4.45
N GLY A 136 -16.64 19.57 -4.30
CA GLY A 136 -15.28 19.84 -4.77
C GLY A 136 -14.23 18.92 -4.15
N GLN A 137 -14.32 18.65 -2.84
CA GLN A 137 -13.37 17.76 -2.16
C GLN A 137 -13.50 16.31 -2.65
N HIS A 138 -14.72 15.84 -2.89
CA HIS A 138 -14.93 14.52 -3.50
C HIS A 138 -14.35 14.44 -4.91
N LEU A 139 -14.52 15.49 -5.73
CA LEU A 139 -13.97 15.55 -7.08
C LEU A 139 -12.43 15.56 -7.09
N ILE A 140 -11.80 16.34 -6.21
CA ILE A 140 -10.34 16.38 -6.08
C ILE A 140 -9.80 15.02 -5.65
N GLY A 141 -10.41 14.40 -4.63
CA GLY A 141 -10.05 13.05 -4.22
C GLY A 141 -10.24 12.03 -5.35
N ALA A 142 -11.35 12.10 -6.08
CA ALA A 142 -11.65 11.19 -7.19
C ALA A 142 -10.63 11.33 -8.32
N ALA A 143 -10.31 12.56 -8.73
CA ALA A 143 -9.31 12.83 -9.74
C ALA A 143 -7.94 12.26 -9.35
N ALA A 144 -7.49 12.49 -8.11
CA ALA A 144 -6.23 11.95 -7.62
C ALA A 144 -6.23 10.41 -7.57
N GLY A 145 -7.33 9.80 -7.11
CA GLY A 145 -7.49 8.35 -7.09
C GLY A 145 -7.44 7.73 -8.49
N VAL A 146 -8.12 8.35 -9.47
CA VAL A 146 -8.10 7.91 -10.88
C VAL A 146 -6.71 8.04 -11.47
N VAL A 147 -6.00 9.14 -11.24
CA VAL A 147 -4.62 9.32 -11.72
C VAL A 147 -3.72 8.20 -11.21
N VAL A 148 -3.79 7.90 -9.91
CA VAL A 148 -2.97 6.82 -9.32
C VAL A 148 -3.37 5.45 -9.88
N ALA A 149 -4.67 5.18 -10.04
CA ALA A 149 -5.13 3.94 -10.66
C ALA A 149 -4.59 3.81 -12.10
N LEU A 150 -4.65 4.86 -12.92
CA LEU A 150 -4.10 4.83 -14.29
C LEU A 150 -2.59 4.62 -14.32
N VAL A 151 -1.83 5.25 -13.41
CA VAL A 151 -0.39 5.05 -13.30
C VAL A 151 -0.06 3.60 -12.91
N MET A 152 -0.77 3.05 -11.92
CA MET A 152 -0.58 1.65 -11.50
C MET A 152 -1.00 0.66 -12.58
N PHE A 153 -2.11 0.94 -13.29
CA PHE A 153 -2.53 0.14 -14.44
C PHE A 153 -1.48 0.16 -15.54
N GLY A 154 -0.96 1.33 -15.91
CA GLY A 154 0.11 1.45 -16.91
C GLY A 154 1.37 0.68 -16.51
N PHE A 155 1.76 0.75 -15.24
CA PHE A 155 2.85 -0.07 -14.70
C PHE A 155 2.58 -1.56 -14.89
N PHE A 156 1.46 -2.08 -14.38
CA PHE A 156 1.13 -3.51 -14.52
C PHE A 156 1.02 -3.95 -15.97
N PHE A 157 0.37 -3.13 -16.81
CA PHE A 157 0.23 -3.38 -18.24
C PHE A 157 1.59 -3.55 -18.91
N THR A 158 2.51 -2.61 -18.72
CA THR A 158 3.86 -2.67 -19.33
C THR A 158 4.69 -3.84 -18.81
N THR A 159 4.64 -4.12 -17.50
CA THR A 159 5.40 -5.23 -16.91
C THR A 159 4.80 -6.61 -17.16
N GLY A 160 3.50 -6.65 -17.48
CA GLY A 160 2.76 -7.90 -17.67
C GLY A 160 2.62 -8.32 -19.12
N GLN A 161 3.09 -7.52 -20.09
CA GLN A 161 2.95 -7.88 -21.51
C GLN A 161 3.66 -9.21 -21.80
N PRO A 162 2.99 -10.11 -22.54
CA PRO A 162 3.61 -11.35 -22.97
C PRO A 162 4.81 -11.00 -23.86
N SER A 163 5.95 -11.63 -23.59
CA SER A 163 7.18 -11.47 -24.35
C SER A 163 7.70 -12.83 -24.78
N GLU A 164 8.37 -12.89 -25.92
CA GLU A 164 9.06 -14.08 -26.38
C GLU A 164 10.02 -14.60 -25.30
N PRO A 165 10.06 -15.92 -25.02
CA PRO A 165 9.45 -17.03 -25.79
C PRO A 165 8.03 -17.45 -25.33
N TYR A 166 7.20 -16.54 -24.82
CA TYR A 166 5.79 -16.78 -24.46
C TYR A 166 5.56 -17.99 -23.54
N GLY A 167 6.46 -18.17 -22.56
CA GLY A 167 6.40 -19.29 -21.61
C GLY A 167 7.08 -20.58 -22.09
N MET A 168 7.56 -20.65 -23.33
CA MET A 168 8.39 -21.75 -23.81
C MET A 168 9.86 -21.58 -23.43
N ARG A 169 10.66 -22.63 -23.64
CA ARG A 169 12.12 -22.52 -23.55
C ARG A 169 12.63 -21.87 -24.84
N GLN A 170 13.59 -20.94 -24.73
CA GLN A 170 14.18 -20.26 -25.89
C GLN A 170 14.58 -21.22 -27.02
N ARG A 171 15.26 -22.32 -26.67
CA ARG A 171 15.65 -23.34 -27.65
C ARG A 171 14.46 -23.94 -28.40
N ALA A 172 13.34 -24.19 -27.71
CA ALA A 172 12.15 -24.73 -28.37
C ALA A 172 11.55 -23.69 -29.32
N TRP A 173 11.44 -22.42 -28.85
CA TRP A 173 10.98 -21.29 -29.66
C TRP A 173 11.80 -21.12 -30.93
N ASP A 174 13.13 -21.17 -30.84
CA ASP A 174 14.03 -20.99 -31.98
C ASP A 174 13.87 -22.09 -33.06
N PHE A 175 13.31 -23.26 -32.72
CA PHE A 175 13.04 -24.36 -33.65
C PHE A 175 11.57 -24.42 -34.11
N THR A 176 10.68 -23.61 -33.54
CA THR A 176 9.28 -23.52 -33.94
C THR A 176 9.18 -22.80 -35.30
N ASP A 177 8.31 -23.30 -36.18
CA ASP A 177 8.08 -22.67 -37.48
C ASP A 177 7.52 -21.24 -37.31
N PRO A 178 7.92 -20.24 -38.14
CA PRO A 178 7.46 -18.87 -37.95
C PRO A 178 5.94 -18.69 -38.00
N ALA A 179 5.21 -19.57 -38.71
CA ALA A 179 3.75 -19.54 -38.72
C ALA A 179 3.17 -19.96 -37.35
N GLU A 180 3.73 -21.00 -36.73
CA GLU A 180 3.33 -21.46 -35.39
C GLU A 180 3.77 -20.47 -34.31
N GLN A 181 4.93 -19.83 -34.44
CA GLN A 181 5.34 -18.72 -33.56
C GLN A 181 4.32 -17.58 -33.56
N ALA A 182 3.83 -17.20 -34.75
CA ALA A 182 2.83 -16.14 -34.89
C ALA A 182 1.48 -16.53 -34.24
N GLU A 183 1.08 -17.80 -34.33
CA GLU A 183 -0.13 -18.32 -33.68
C GLU A 183 0.00 -18.27 -32.16
N ILE A 184 1.12 -18.75 -31.61
CA ILE A 184 1.40 -18.74 -30.16
C ILE A 184 1.45 -17.31 -29.62
N ALA A 185 2.09 -16.39 -30.35
CA ALA A 185 2.14 -14.98 -29.97
C ALA A 185 0.74 -14.36 -29.93
N ALA A 186 -0.10 -14.69 -30.92
CA ALA A 186 -1.49 -14.21 -30.98
C ALA A 186 -2.34 -14.79 -29.83
N GLU A 187 -2.18 -16.07 -29.51
CA GLU A 187 -2.87 -16.72 -28.39
C GLU A 187 -2.47 -16.10 -27.05
N ALA A 188 -1.16 -15.94 -26.79
CA ALA A 188 -0.65 -15.32 -25.57
C ALA A 188 -1.16 -13.87 -25.42
N GLN A 189 -1.23 -13.13 -26.53
CA GLN A 189 -1.77 -11.78 -26.53
C GLN A 189 -3.28 -11.76 -26.25
N ALA A 190 -4.04 -12.72 -26.81
CA ALA A 190 -5.48 -12.85 -26.55
C ALA A 190 -5.75 -13.17 -25.08
N GLU A 191 -5.03 -14.14 -24.50
CA GLU A 191 -5.13 -14.48 -23.07
C GLU A 191 -4.79 -13.28 -22.18
N PHE A 192 -3.71 -12.56 -22.49
CA PHE A 192 -3.31 -11.37 -21.76
C PHE A 192 -4.43 -10.32 -21.73
N VAL A 193 -5.05 -10.04 -22.89
CA VAL A 193 -6.13 -9.05 -22.98
C VAL A 193 -7.40 -9.53 -22.28
N SER A 194 -7.78 -10.80 -22.41
CA SER A 194 -9.03 -11.31 -21.84
C SER A 194 -8.96 -11.59 -20.34
N VAL A 195 -7.78 -11.95 -19.82
CA VAL A 195 -7.62 -12.39 -18.42
C VAL A 195 -6.82 -11.39 -17.59
N SER A 196 -5.62 -11.01 -18.04
CA SER A 196 -4.72 -10.17 -17.25
C SER A 196 -5.14 -8.70 -17.20
N VAL A 197 -5.62 -8.12 -18.31
CA VAL A 197 -6.01 -6.70 -18.35
C VAL A 197 -7.16 -6.37 -17.40
N PRO A 198 -8.30 -7.09 -17.36
CA PRO A 198 -9.37 -6.83 -16.39
C PRO A 198 -8.87 -6.94 -14.95
N PHE A 199 -7.97 -7.90 -14.71
CA PHE A 199 -7.37 -8.09 -13.40
C PHE A 199 -6.47 -6.90 -13.01
N PHE A 200 -5.69 -6.34 -13.93
CA PHE A 200 -4.87 -5.14 -13.68
C PHE A 200 -5.72 -3.91 -13.41
N VAL A 201 -6.83 -3.73 -14.13
CA VAL A 201 -7.79 -2.66 -13.86
C VAL A 201 -8.25 -2.79 -12.40
N PHE A 202 -8.74 -3.96 -12.01
CA PHE A 202 -9.20 -4.21 -10.65
C PHE A 202 -8.11 -3.95 -9.59
N MET A 203 -6.89 -4.47 -9.81
CA MET A 203 -5.76 -4.27 -8.90
C MET A 203 -5.35 -2.81 -8.76
N SER A 204 -5.42 -2.05 -9.85
CA SER A 204 -5.05 -0.64 -9.85
C SER A 204 -6.03 0.26 -9.08
N LEU A 205 -7.29 -0.18 -8.94
CA LEU A 205 -8.31 0.55 -8.18
C LEU A 205 -8.02 0.54 -6.68
N PHE A 206 -7.32 -0.46 -6.17
CA PHE A 206 -6.97 -0.56 -4.76
C PHE A 206 -6.12 0.62 -4.26
N PRO A 207 -4.91 0.89 -4.81
CA PRO A 207 -4.13 2.06 -4.42
C PRO A 207 -4.84 3.38 -4.78
N GLY A 208 -5.61 3.41 -5.87
CA GLY A 208 -6.43 4.57 -6.23
C GLY A 208 -7.47 4.93 -5.16
N THR A 209 -8.11 3.92 -4.57
CA THR A 209 -9.10 4.08 -3.49
C THR A 209 -8.46 4.61 -2.20
N LEU A 210 -7.26 4.13 -1.86
CA LEU A 210 -6.50 4.65 -0.71
C LEU A 210 -6.17 6.14 -0.89
N VAL A 211 -5.68 6.51 -2.08
CA VAL A 211 -5.33 7.90 -2.40
C VAL A 211 -6.57 8.80 -2.43
N TYR A 212 -7.70 8.31 -2.94
CA TYR A 212 -8.97 9.03 -2.89
C TYR A 212 -9.31 9.49 -1.48
N PHE A 213 -9.25 8.59 -0.50
CA PHE A 213 -9.60 8.92 0.89
C PHE A 213 -8.62 9.91 1.52
N VAL A 214 -7.33 9.74 1.27
CA VAL A 214 -6.27 10.62 1.81
C VAL A 214 -6.39 12.04 1.23
N VAL A 215 -6.47 12.17 -0.09
CA VAL A 215 -6.49 13.46 -0.77
C VAL A 215 -7.78 14.22 -0.48
N ARG A 216 -8.93 13.52 -0.45
CA ARG A 216 -10.22 14.14 -0.08
C ARG A 216 -10.15 14.76 1.33
N GLU A 217 -9.56 14.07 2.29
CA GLU A 217 -9.43 14.59 3.66
C GLU A 217 -8.42 15.74 3.73
N ALA A 218 -7.29 15.64 3.02
CA ALA A 218 -6.31 16.72 2.95
C ALA A 218 -6.92 18.02 2.37
N ALA A 219 -7.71 17.91 1.30
CA ALA A 219 -8.43 19.05 0.71
C ALA A 219 -9.49 19.64 1.66
N ALA A 220 -10.04 18.84 2.57
CA ALA A 220 -10.98 19.33 3.59
C ALA A 220 -10.30 20.09 4.72
N GLY A 221 -9.07 19.72 5.08
CA GLY A 221 -8.27 20.43 6.07
C GLY A 221 -7.91 21.86 5.64
N SER A 222 -7.66 22.08 4.35
CA SER A 222 -7.33 23.41 3.81
C SER A 222 -8.51 24.38 3.76
N ALA A 223 -9.75 23.88 3.81
CA ALA A 223 -10.96 24.71 3.67
C ALA A 223 -11.56 25.16 5.01
N GLN A 224 -11.06 24.66 6.15
CA GLN A 224 -11.51 25.13 7.45
C GLN A 224 -10.85 26.47 7.76
N THR A 225 -11.57 27.56 7.46
CA THR A 225 -11.24 28.91 7.92
C THR A 225 -11.13 28.90 9.46
N PRO A 226 -10.07 29.47 10.05
CA PRO A 226 -9.97 29.63 11.50
C PRO A 226 -11.15 30.48 11.99
N ASP A 227 -11.72 30.13 13.13
CA ASP A 227 -12.68 30.94 13.88
C ASP A 227 -14.06 31.19 13.25
N GLN A 228 -14.86 30.12 13.13
CA GLN A 228 -16.25 30.28 13.58
C GLN A 228 -16.22 30.04 15.10
N PRO A 229 -16.41 31.08 15.94
CA PRO A 229 -16.48 30.90 17.38
C PRO A 229 -17.49 29.80 17.65
N GLN A 230 -17.12 28.82 18.48
CA GLN A 230 -18.09 27.85 18.96
C GLN A 230 -19.31 28.64 19.43
N PRO A 231 -20.51 28.39 18.90
CA PRO A 231 -21.70 29.02 19.42
C PRO A 231 -21.69 28.71 20.91
N ASN A 232 -21.51 29.74 21.74
CA ASN A 232 -21.45 29.62 23.18
C ASN A 232 -22.62 28.75 23.58
N LEU A 233 -22.36 27.47 23.89
CA LEU A 233 -23.41 26.60 24.39
C LEU A 233 -23.92 27.30 25.63
N PRO A 234 -25.22 27.66 25.67
CA PRO A 234 -25.74 28.45 26.77
C PRO A 234 -25.40 27.71 28.06
N SER A 235 -24.77 28.43 29.00
CA SER A 235 -24.35 27.98 30.34
C SER A 235 -25.51 27.49 31.23
N SER A 236 -26.65 27.16 30.65
CA SER A 236 -27.89 26.69 31.28
C SER A 236 -27.75 25.41 32.09
N ALA A 237 -26.66 24.66 31.96
CA ALA A 237 -26.33 23.54 32.84
C ALA A 237 -25.72 24.00 34.18
N ALA A 238 -24.98 25.12 34.20
CA ALA A 238 -24.41 25.69 35.42
C ALA A 238 -25.45 26.50 36.22
N THR A 239 -26.45 27.10 35.56
CA THR A 239 -27.52 27.85 36.24
C THR A 239 -28.52 26.92 36.93
N ARG A 240 -28.87 25.77 36.34
CA ARG A 240 -29.87 24.86 36.92
C ARG A 240 -29.45 24.15 38.22
N MET A 241 -28.16 24.11 38.56
CA MET A 241 -27.69 23.60 39.85
C MET A 241 -27.62 24.67 40.95
N ARG A 242 -27.67 25.97 40.59
CA ARG A 242 -27.63 27.06 41.57
C ARG A 242 -29.01 27.41 42.14
N ASP A 243 -30.08 27.08 41.43
CA ASP A 243 -31.46 27.36 41.85
C ASP A 243 -32.10 26.19 42.63
N ALA A 244 -31.32 25.15 42.95
CA ALA A 244 -31.78 23.95 43.66
C ALA A 244 -31.20 23.81 45.09
N ALA A 245 -30.56 24.86 45.62
CA ALA A 245 -30.02 24.95 46.97
C ALA A 245 -30.51 26.23 47.64
#